data_AF-A0A2D5YUP6-F1
#
_entry.id   AF-A0A2D5YUP6-F1
#
_cell.length_a   1.000
_cell.length_b   1.000
_cell.length_c   1.000
_cell.angle_alpha   90.00
_cell.angle_beta   90.00
_cell.angle_gamma   90.00
#
_symmetry.space_group_name_H-M   'P 1'
#
loop_
_entity.id
_entity.type
_entity.pdbx_description
1 polymer ?
#
loop_
_entity_poly.entity_id
_entity_poly.type
_entity_poly.pdbx_seq_one_letter_code
_entity_poly.pdbx_strand_id
1 'polypeptide(L)'
;MGDIEGDIGCLEFMIRFFQRVGGQLLVRNFAILAVSEVLTRALTFVAFAYLARVLGPTVFGQNEIALAIMMVAMLVIDMGFPILGAREIARRPHDHDLVRRIVSTQVTLAVVVVGVMIGVAYLLPIHSVLRWLVTGYGLSLLLWPLQIMWVFQGRNRMVWMAVPQLFRYGMFAGLAVILVRAPEHVTSLPMAEIAAVVVAGAVLGLVYLTGSDRPRWPVGLAFDRALIREALPIGAANLLWAVRTFLPIVLLGWLLTEASAGLFGSSFRIMLAVHGVLTVYINNVFPLMSQSSHQSPEALTVVLRRSMPLLIWPMAAGAALATLFGYTVIDVIYGDQYAIREAYLSLTLLLWTMPVIACRRHCHFALLTLGHQVGAFRCALAGV
;
A
#
# COMPACT_ATOMS: atom_id res chain seq x y z
N MET A 1 8.57 45.25 17.17
CA MET A 1 9.31 44.48 16.15
C MET A 1 9.89 43.25 16.84
N GLY A 2 9.02 42.37 17.34
CA GLY A 2 9.35 41.36 18.35
C GLY A 2 8.42 40.17 18.24
N ASP A 3 8.41 39.52 17.07
CA ASP A 3 7.54 38.37 16.78
C ASP A 3 8.22 37.33 15.88
N ILE A 4 9.56 37.24 15.94
CA ILE A 4 10.35 36.23 15.20
C ILE A 4 11.21 35.36 16.13
N GLU A 5 11.41 35.74 17.40
CA GLU A 5 12.21 34.95 18.35
C GLU A 5 11.43 33.80 19.04
N GLY A 6 10.09 33.80 18.97
CA GLY A 6 9.26 32.74 19.56
C GLY A 6 9.19 31.43 18.77
N ASP A 7 9.33 31.50 17.43
CA ASP A 7 9.20 30.33 16.54
C ASP A 7 10.47 29.46 16.49
N ILE A 8 11.63 30.07 16.74
CA ILE A 8 12.92 29.36 16.85
C ILE A 8 12.97 28.56 18.17
N GLY A 9 12.41 29.12 19.25
CA GLY A 9 12.33 28.45 20.54
C GLY A 9 11.45 27.20 20.55
N CYS A 10 10.37 27.18 19.76
CA CYS A 10 9.50 26.01 19.65
C CYS A 10 10.14 24.88 18.83
N LEU A 11 10.85 25.24 17.75
CA LEU A 11 11.61 24.27 16.94
C LEU A 11 12.81 23.71 17.72
N GLU A 12 13.56 24.53 18.45
CA GLU A 12 14.64 24.09 19.34
C GLU A 12 14.12 23.25 20.51
N PHE A 13 12.97 23.61 21.09
CA PHE A 13 12.36 22.84 22.17
C PHE A 13 11.87 21.48 21.68
N MET A 14 11.28 21.40 20.48
CA MET A 14 10.93 20.13 19.83
C MET A 14 12.16 19.27 19.57
N ILE A 15 13.25 19.84 19.03
CA ILE A 15 14.49 19.11 18.77
C ILE A 15 15.10 18.59 20.09
N ARG A 16 15.16 19.43 21.13
CA ARG A 16 15.71 19.07 22.45
C ARG A 16 14.83 18.08 23.22
N PHE A 17 13.50 18.10 23.04
CA PHE A 17 12.58 17.14 23.65
C PHE A 17 12.63 15.78 22.94
N PHE A 18 12.70 15.75 21.61
CA PHE A 18 12.96 14.52 20.84
C PHE A 18 14.34 13.92 21.17
N GLN A 19 15.33 14.73 21.53
CA GLN A 19 16.62 14.22 22.00
C GLN A 19 16.58 13.63 23.41
N ARG A 20 15.67 14.07 24.29
CA ARG A 20 15.62 13.68 25.71
C ARG A 20 14.81 12.39 26.00
N VAL A 21 13.89 12.00 25.14
CA VAL A 21 13.02 10.81 25.32
C VAL A 21 13.25 9.79 24.20
N GLY A 22 14.48 9.27 24.04
CA GLY A 22 14.77 8.21 23.04
C GLY A 22 14.38 8.53 21.58
N GLY A 23 14.09 9.80 21.26
CA GLY A 23 13.39 10.20 20.05
C GLY A 23 14.29 10.31 18.82
N GLN A 24 15.63 10.28 18.98
CA GLN A 24 16.52 10.10 17.83
C GLN A 24 16.26 8.76 17.12
N LEU A 25 16.00 7.67 17.86
CA LEU A 25 15.71 6.37 17.28
C LEU A 25 14.34 6.36 16.59
N LEU A 26 13.33 6.98 17.21
CA LEU A 26 11.98 7.07 16.66
C LEU A 26 11.98 7.90 15.37
N VAL A 27 12.53 9.12 15.40
CA VAL A 27 12.62 10.02 14.25
C VAL A 27 13.44 9.39 13.13
N ARG A 28 14.58 8.75 13.44
CA ARG A 28 15.38 8.04 12.45
C ARG A 28 14.59 6.90 11.80
N ASN A 29 13.87 6.10 12.58
CA ASN A 29 13.07 4.99 12.07
C ASN A 29 11.90 5.49 11.20
N PHE A 30 11.22 6.56 11.60
CA PHE A 30 10.17 7.20 10.81
C PHE A 30 10.73 7.79 9.51
N ALA A 31 11.86 8.49 9.55
CA ALA A 31 12.51 9.04 8.38
C ALA A 31 12.93 7.94 7.39
N ILE A 32 13.52 6.84 7.89
CA ILE A 32 13.89 5.69 7.05
C ILE A 32 12.65 5.08 6.39
N LEU A 33 11.55 4.91 7.13
CA LEU A 33 10.29 4.40 6.57
C LEU A 33 9.74 5.34 5.50
N ALA A 34 9.67 6.64 5.78
CA ALA A 34 9.15 7.63 4.85
C ALA A 34 9.98 7.68 3.55
N VAL A 35 11.30 7.72 3.66
CA VAL A 35 12.21 7.71 2.50
C VAL A 35 12.08 6.40 1.73
N SER A 36 12.05 5.26 2.41
CA SER A 36 11.92 3.95 1.75
C SER A 36 10.59 3.80 1.03
N GLU A 37 9.50 4.32 1.60
CA GLU A 37 8.16 4.33 1.00
C GLU A 37 8.13 5.21 -0.27
N VAL A 38 8.71 6.41 -0.21
CA VAL A 38 8.81 7.31 -1.38
C VAL A 38 9.63 6.67 -2.50
N LEU A 39 10.81 6.13 -2.17
CA LEU A 39 11.67 5.46 -3.15
C LEU A 39 10.99 4.22 -3.75
N THR A 40 10.35 3.42 -2.92
CA THR A 40 9.60 2.23 -3.34
C THR A 40 8.48 2.60 -4.32
N ARG A 41 7.69 3.62 -4.00
CA ARG A 41 6.60 4.08 -4.87
C ARG A 41 7.13 4.68 -6.17
N ALA A 42 8.22 5.45 -6.11
CA ALA A 42 8.86 6.00 -7.30
C ALA A 42 9.38 4.89 -8.23
N LEU A 43 10.10 3.90 -7.68
CA LEU A 43 10.59 2.73 -8.43
C LEU A 43 9.43 1.95 -9.06
N THR A 44 8.37 1.69 -8.28
CA THR A 44 7.18 1.00 -8.76
C THR A 44 6.52 1.80 -9.88
N PHE A 45 6.31 3.10 -9.70
CA PHE A 45 5.70 3.95 -10.72
C PHE A 45 6.50 3.96 -12.03
N VAL A 46 7.83 4.13 -11.96
CA VAL A 46 8.70 4.11 -13.14
C VAL A 46 8.66 2.75 -13.83
N ALA A 47 8.69 1.65 -13.08
CA ALA A 47 8.59 0.30 -13.65
C ALA A 47 7.26 0.08 -14.38
N PHE A 48 6.14 0.48 -13.77
CA PHE A 48 4.83 0.35 -14.40
C PHE A 48 4.65 1.30 -15.59
N ALA A 49 5.25 2.50 -15.57
CA ALA A 49 5.28 3.41 -16.72
C ALA A 49 6.06 2.81 -17.89
N TYR A 50 7.23 2.21 -17.61
CA TYR A 50 7.99 1.45 -18.60
C TYR A 50 7.17 0.27 -19.17
N LEU A 51 6.55 -0.53 -18.30
CA LEU A 51 5.75 -1.67 -18.73
C LEU A 51 4.56 -1.25 -19.59
N ALA A 52 3.87 -0.16 -19.26
CA ALA A 52 2.77 0.33 -20.10
C ALA A 52 3.24 0.68 -21.52
N ARG A 53 4.39 1.38 -21.64
CA ARG A 53 4.96 1.74 -22.95
C ARG A 53 5.32 0.51 -23.80
N VAL A 54 5.88 -0.52 -23.17
CA VAL A 54 6.35 -1.71 -23.89
C VAL A 54 5.20 -2.65 -24.26
N LEU A 55 4.23 -2.81 -23.38
CA LEU A 55 3.16 -3.79 -23.52
C LEU A 55 1.96 -3.27 -24.32
N GLY A 56 1.76 -1.95 -24.34
CA GLY A 56 0.56 -1.33 -24.89
C GLY A 56 -0.71 -1.61 -24.07
N PRO A 57 -1.84 -0.95 -24.40
CA PRO A 57 -3.03 -0.92 -23.54
C PRO A 57 -3.62 -2.29 -23.23
N THR A 58 -3.69 -3.20 -24.19
CA THR A 58 -4.34 -4.51 -24.02
C THR A 58 -3.56 -5.42 -23.07
N VAL A 59 -2.28 -5.65 -23.36
CA VAL A 59 -1.44 -6.57 -22.57
C VAL A 59 -1.11 -5.97 -21.20
N PHE A 60 -0.90 -4.65 -21.13
CA PHE A 60 -0.79 -3.96 -19.85
C PHE A 60 -2.08 -4.09 -19.03
N GLY A 61 -3.24 -3.98 -19.67
CA GLY A 61 -4.54 -4.16 -19.04
C GLY A 61 -4.75 -5.55 -18.44
N GLN A 62 -4.35 -6.61 -19.16
CA GLN A 62 -4.34 -7.97 -18.62
C GLN A 62 -3.48 -8.06 -17.34
N ASN A 63 -2.30 -7.44 -17.35
CA ASN A 63 -1.44 -7.39 -16.16
C ASN A 63 -2.07 -6.62 -15.00
N GLU A 64 -2.69 -5.47 -15.27
CA GLU A 64 -3.35 -4.68 -14.23
C GLU A 64 -4.58 -5.40 -13.64
N ILE A 65 -5.37 -6.11 -14.45
CA ILE A 65 -6.47 -6.96 -13.96
C ILE A 65 -5.92 -8.07 -13.05
N ALA A 66 -4.86 -8.77 -13.48
CA ALA A 66 -4.26 -9.83 -12.70
C ALA A 66 -3.71 -9.32 -11.34
N LEU A 67 -3.05 -8.15 -11.35
CA LEU A 67 -2.57 -7.50 -10.13
C LEU A 67 -3.71 -7.04 -9.22
N ALA A 68 -4.81 -6.55 -9.78
CA ALA A 68 -5.98 -6.16 -8.99
C ALA A 68 -6.62 -7.36 -8.28
N ILE A 69 -6.75 -8.49 -8.99
CA ILE A 69 -7.19 -9.76 -8.40
C ILE A 69 -6.22 -10.20 -7.31
N MET A 70 -4.90 -10.14 -7.57
CA MET A 70 -3.85 -10.46 -6.58
C MET A 70 -3.98 -9.58 -5.33
N MET A 71 -4.19 -8.27 -5.47
CA MET A 71 -4.32 -7.35 -4.33
C MET A 71 -5.54 -7.64 -3.46
N VAL A 72 -6.68 -7.97 -4.07
CA VAL A 72 -7.89 -8.36 -3.32
C VAL A 72 -7.65 -9.69 -2.60
N ALA A 73 -7.07 -10.69 -3.29
CA ALA A 73 -6.75 -12.00 -2.72
C ALA A 73 -5.77 -11.89 -1.54
N MET A 74 -4.70 -11.11 -1.70
CA MET A 74 -3.71 -10.82 -0.67
C MET A 74 -4.34 -10.29 0.62
N LEU A 75 -5.32 -9.40 0.52
CA LEU A 75 -5.99 -8.83 1.69
C LEU A 75 -6.92 -9.81 2.40
N VAL A 76 -7.50 -10.76 1.67
CA VAL A 76 -8.24 -11.88 2.26
C VAL A 76 -7.28 -12.79 3.04
N ILE A 77 -6.07 -13.04 2.51
CA ILE A 77 -5.03 -13.81 3.20
C ILE A 77 -4.53 -13.09 4.45
N ASP A 78 -4.36 -11.77 4.39
CA ASP A 78 -3.94 -10.96 5.53
C ASP A 78 -5.01 -10.87 6.62
N MET A 79 -6.29 -10.72 6.25
CA MET A 79 -7.45 -10.69 7.18
C MET A 79 -7.29 -9.77 8.41
N GLY A 80 -6.42 -8.76 8.35
CA GLY A 80 -6.12 -7.87 9.48
C GLY A 80 -5.04 -8.38 10.46
N PHE A 81 -4.48 -9.58 10.21
CA PHE A 81 -3.39 -10.15 11.01
C PHE A 81 -2.14 -9.27 11.13
N PRO A 82 -1.71 -8.49 10.12
CA PRO A 82 -0.54 -7.62 10.30
C PRO A 82 -0.74 -6.60 11.43
N ILE A 83 -1.94 -6.03 11.58
CA ILE A 83 -2.25 -5.05 12.62
C ILE A 83 -2.39 -5.74 13.98
N LEU A 84 -3.16 -6.84 14.04
CA LEU A 84 -3.36 -7.61 15.26
C LEU A 84 -2.04 -8.19 15.79
N GLY A 85 -1.25 -8.80 14.91
CA GLY A 85 0.03 -9.42 15.21
C GLY A 85 1.07 -8.39 15.68
N ALA A 86 1.20 -7.26 14.99
CA ALA A 86 2.12 -6.19 15.43
C ALA A 86 1.74 -5.67 16.83
N ARG A 87 0.45 -5.50 17.12
CA ARG A 87 -0.05 -5.05 18.44
C ARG A 87 0.29 -6.06 19.54
N GLU A 88 0.02 -7.34 19.33
CA GLU A 88 0.27 -8.36 20.35
C GLU A 88 1.77 -8.65 20.55
N ILE A 89 2.58 -8.62 19.49
CA ILE A 89 4.05 -8.74 19.61
C ILE A 89 4.64 -7.52 20.31
N ALA A 90 4.10 -6.32 20.12
CA ALA A 90 4.55 -5.14 20.88
C ALA A 90 4.32 -5.32 22.40
N ARG A 91 3.27 -6.05 22.81
CA ARG A 91 2.99 -6.39 24.21
C ARG A 91 3.84 -7.57 24.71
N ARG A 92 4.07 -8.56 23.85
CA ARG A 92 4.82 -9.79 24.14
C ARG A 92 5.84 -10.07 23.04
N PRO A 93 7.03 -9.43 23.06
CA PRO A 93 7.98 -9.47 21.94
C PRO A 93 8.49 -10.86 21.54
N HIS A 94 8.43 -11.83 22.46
CA HIS A 94 8.96 -13.19 22.31
C HIS A 94 7.85 -14.26 22.19
N ASP A 95 6.60 -13.86 21.87
CA ASP A 95 5.49 -14.80 21.69
C ASP A 95 5.55 -15.52 20.33
N HIS A 96 6.44 -16.50 20.22
CA HIS A 96 6.66 -17.27 19.00
C HIS A 96 5.47 -18.16 18.62
N ASP A 97 4.68 -18.57 19.61
CA ASP A 97 3.47 -19.38 19.39
C ASP A 97 2.39 -18.56 18.68
N LEU A 98 2.23 -17.28 19.04
CA LEU A 98 1.38 -16.36 18.30
C LEU A 98 1.83 -16.21 16.85
N VAL A 99 3.14 -16.02 16.61
CA VAL A 99 3.69 -15.95 15.24
C VAL A 99 3.35 -17.20 14.44
N ARG A 100 3.57 -18.39 15.03
CA ARG A 100 3.24 -19.66 14.40
C ARG A 100 1.75 -19.80 14.08
N ARG A 101 0.86 -19.44 15.01
CA ARG A 101 -0.59 -19.53 14.81
C ARG A 101 -1.07 -18.60 13.69
N ILE A 102 -0.58 -17.35 13.67
CA ILE A 102 -0.92 -16.38 12.63
C ILE A 102 -0.40 -16.85 11.26
N VAL A 103 0.89 -17.16 11.14
CA VAL A 103 1.49 -17.57 9.87
C VAL A 103 0.86 -18.86 9.35
N SER A 104 0.57 -19.84 10.21
CA SER A 104 -0.10 -21.09 9.80
C SER A 104 -1.52 -20.85 9.30
N THR A 105 -2.26 -19.92 9.94
CA THR A 105 -3.60 -19.52 9.49
C THR A 105 -3.52 -18.81 8.13
N GLN A 106 -2.56 -17.90 7.96
CA GLN A 106 -2.32 -17.21 6.69
C GLN A 106 -1.91 -18.17 5.57
N VAL A 107 -1.06 -19.18 5.83
CA VAL A 107 -0.69 -20.22 4.85
C VAL A 107 -1.93 -21.01 4.42
N THR A 108 -2.77 -21.42 5.39
CA THR A 108 -4.01 -22.15 5.10
C THR A 108 -4.95 -21.30 4.24
N LEU A 109 -5.12 -20.02 4.56
CA LEU A 109 -5.90 -19.08 3.75
C LEU A 109 -5.29 -18.86 2.37
N ALA A 110 -3.96 -18.73 2.26
CA ALA A 110 -3.28 -18.57 1.00
C ALA A 110 -3.52 -19.77 0.07
N VAL A 111 -3.40 -21.00 0.57
CA VAL A 111 -3.69 -22.21 -0.22
C VAL A 111 -5.14 -22.21 -0.72
N VAL A 112 -6.11 -21.88 0.14
CA VAL A 112 -7.53 -21.83 -0.24
C VAL A 112 -7.80 -20.73 -1.26
N VAL A 113 -7.35 -19.50 -0.99
CA VAL A 113 -7.60 -18.32 -1.83
C VAL A 113 -6.92 -18.49 -3.19
N VAL A 114 -5.67 -18.96 -3.23
CA VAL A 114 -4.95 -19.23 -4.48
C VAL A 114 -5.62 -20.35 -5.26
N GLY A 115 -6.05 -21.42 -4.59
CA GLY A 115 -6.80 -22.52 -5.21
C GLY A 115 -8.10 -22.04 -5.86
N VAL A 116 -8.88 -21.21 -5.15
CA VAL A 116 -10.10 -20.60 -5.70
C VAL A 116 -9.78 -19.66 -6.86
N MET A 117 -8.75 -18.83 -6.73
CA MET A 117 -8.37 -17.87 -7.76
C MET A 117 -7.92 -18.56 -9.06
N ILE A 118 -7.11 -19.62 -8.96
CA ILE A 118 -6.70 -20.43 -10.11
C ILE A 118 -7.92 -21.18 -10.66
N GLY A 119 -8.74 -21.80 -9.81
CA GLY A 119 -9.96 -22.50 -10.24
C GLY A 119 -10.88 -21.60 -11.07
N VAL A 120 -11.18 -20.40 -10.57
CA VAL A 120 -12.00 -19.40 -11.28
C VAL A 120 -11.34 -18.98 -12.60
N ALA A 121 -10.02 -18.75 -12.62
CA ALA A 121 -9.30 -18.37 -13.84
C ALA A 121 -9.35 -19.42 -14.96
N TYR A 122 -9.45 -20.71 -14.61
CA TYR A 122 -9.57 -21.80 -15.59
C TYR A 122 -11.03 -22.13 -15.95
N LEU A 123 -12.00 -21.74 -15.13
CA LEU A 123 -13.43 -21.91 -15.43
C LEU A 123 -13.98 -20.78 -16.32
N LEU A 124 -13.41 -19.57 -16.22
CA LEU A 124 -13.83 -18.43 -17.02
C LEU A 124 -13.20 -18.43 -18.42
N PRO A 125 -13.93 -17.99 -19.46
CA PRO A 125 -13.42 -17.87 -20.82
C PRO A 125 -12.54 -16.61 -20.99
N ILE A 126 -11.45 -16.53 -20.23
CA ILE A 126 -10.47 -15.42 -20.29
C ILE A 126 -9.29 -15.75 -21.21
N HIS A 127 -8.62 -14.72 -21.73
CA HIS A 127 -7.43 -14.85 -22.57
C HIS A 127 -6.31 -15.63 -21.87
N SER A 128 -5.53 -16.37 -22.66
CA SER A 128 -4.46 -17.25 -22.16
C SER A 128 -3.39 -16.49 -21.36
N VAL A 129 -3.02 -15.30 -21.82
CA VAL A 129 -2.04 -14.44 -21.15
C VAL A 129 -2.57 -13.99 -19.78
N LEU A 130 -3.79 -13.47 -19.71
CA LEU A 130 -4.42 -13.09 -18.43
C LEU A 130 -4.51 -14.28 -17.47
N ARG A 131 -4.91 -15.47 -17.95
CA ARG A 131 -4.97 -16.69 -17.15
C ARG A 131 -3.60 -17.05 -16.57
N TRP A 132 -2.54 -16.94 -17.36
CA TRP A 132 -1.17 -17.20 -16.91
C TRP A 132 -0.72 -16.19 -15.86
N LEU A 133 -1.01 -14.90 -16.06
CA LEU A 133 -0.68 -13.84 -15.11
C LEU A 133 -1.39 -14.06 -13.76
N VAL A 134 -2.70 -14.34 -13.78
CA VAL A 134 -3.47 -14.64 -12.56
C VAL A 134 -2.89 -15.86 -11.84
N THR A 135 -2.52 -16.91 -12.58
CA THR A 135 -1.93 -18.12 -12.00
C THR A 135 -0.58 -17.82 -11.37
N GLY A 136 0.33 -17.16 -12.08
CA GLY A 136 1.67 -16.85 -11.59
C GLY A 136 1.66 -15.91 -10.39
N TYR A 137 0.86 -14.84 -10.45
CA TYR A 137 0.66 -13.93 -9.31
C TYR A 137 -0.03 -14.64 -8.14
N GLY A 138 -0.88 -15.63 -8.39
CA GLY A 138 -1.44 -16.48 -7.34
C GLY A 138 -0.39 -17.31 -6.63
N LEU A 139 0.53 -17.90 -7.36
CA LEU A 139 1.61 -18.69 -6.76
C LEU A 139 2.52 -17.83 -5.89
N SER A 140 2.75 -16.55 -6.23
CA SER A 140 3.52 -15.64 -5.37
C SER A 140 2.84 -15.39 -4.02
N LEU A 141 1.51 -15.41 -3.96
CA LEU A 141 0.75 -15.24 -2.70
C LEU A 141 0.95 -16.39 -1.71
N LEU A 142 1.36 -17.57 -2.15
CA LEU A 142 1.72 -18.67 -1.23
C LEU A 142 2.93 -18.32 -0.37
N LEU A 143 3.78 -17.40 -0.83
CA LEU A 143 4.97 -16.92 -0.13
C LEU A 143 4.69 -15.67 0.73
N TRP A 144 3.52 -15.06 0.56
CA TRP A 144 3.14 -13.85 1.29
C TRP A 144 3.18 -13.99 2.82
N PRO A 145 2.66 -15.09 3.43
CA PRO A 145 2.70 -15.28 4.88
C PRO A 145 4.12 -15.34 5.47
N LEU A 146 5.11 -15.68 4.64
CA LEU A 146 6.51 -15.85 5.07
C LEU A 146 7.24 -14.52 5.25
N GLN A 147 6.66 -13.40 4.81
CA GLN A 147 7.29 -12.09 4.94
C GLN A 147 7.37 -11.62 6.39
N ILE A 148 6.45 -12.04 7.28
CA ILE A 148 6.43 -11.77 8.74
C ILE A 148 6.78 -10.32 9.16
N MET A 149 6.56 -9.33 8.29
CA MET A 149 6.99 -7.94 8.47
C MET A 149 6.42 -7.32 9.76
N TRP A 150 5.19 -7.72 10.09
CA TRP A 150 4.47 -7.29 11.28
C TRP A 150 5.16 -7.70 12.59
N VAL A 151 5.98 -8.75 12.60
CA VAL A 151 6.79 -9.15 13.77
C VAL A 151 7.88 -8.10 14.03
N PHE A 152 8.57 -7.68 12.98
CA PHE A 152 9.58 -6.63 13.06
C PHE A 152 8.97 -5.27 13.42
N GLN A 153 7.77 -4.98 12.88
CA GLN A 153 6.99 -3.80 13.25
C GLN A 153 6.65 -3.79 14.74
N GLY A 154 6.10 -4.89 15.28
CA GLY A 154 5.77 -5.02 16.71
C GLY A 154 7.00 -4.91 17.63
N ARG A 155 8.17 -5.34 17.16
CA ARG A 155 9.46 -5.21 17.88
C ARG A 155 10.14 -3.84 17.70
N ASN A 156 9.47 -2.85 17.09
CA ASN A 156 10.02 -1.53 16.75
C ASN A 156 11.30 -1.56 15.89
N ARG A 157 11.47 -2.64 15.11
CA ARG A 157 12.62 -2.89 14.23
C ARG A 157 12.30 -2.51 12.77
N MET A 158 11.84 -1.28 12.58
CA MET A 158 11.27 -0.79 11.31
C MET A 158 12.22 -0.84 10.11
N VAL A 159 13.55 -0.75 10.34
CA VAL A 159 14.56 -0.89 9.26
C VAL A 159 14.42 -2.25 8.56
N TRP A 160 14.13 -3.29 9.32
CA TRP A 160 13.94 -4.64 8.80
C TRP A 160 12.60 -4.82 8.07
N MET A 161 11.67 -3.86 8.17
CA MET A 161 10.49 -3.79 7.30
C MET A 161 10.81 -3.01 6.01
N ALA A 162 11.47 -1.86 6.15
CA ALA A 162 11.68 -0.92 5.06
C ALA A 162 12.66 -1.42 3.99
N VAL A 163 13.80 -1.95 4.42
CA VAL A 163 14.90 -2.33 3.53
C VAL A 163 14.53 -3.53 2.64
N PRO A 164 14.04 -4.66 3.17
CA PRO A 164 13.63 -5.79 2.32
C PRO A 164 12.52 -5.41 1.35
N GLN A 165 11.60 -4.52 1.73
CA GLN A 165 10.54 -4.06 0.83
C GLN A 165 11.09 -3.21 -0.33
N LEU A 166 12.00 -2.29 -0.03
CA LEU A 166 12.67 -1.49 -1.05
C LEU A 166 13.45 -2.41 -2.03
N PHE A 167 14.17 -3.40 -1.51
CA PHE A 167 14.86 -4.40 -2.33
C PHE A 167 13.88 -5.24 -3.15
N ARG A 168 12.75 -5.66 -2.59
CA ARG A 168 11.71 -6.42 -3.29
C ARG A 168 11.19 -5.66 -4.51
N TYR A 169 10.76 -4.41 -4.31
CA TYR A 169 10.24 -3.59 -5.41
C TYR A 169 11.33 -3.17 -6.39
N GLY A 170 12.55 -2.90 -5.92
CA GLY A 170 13.69 -2.62 -6.79
C GLY A 170 14.06 -3.83 -7.66
N MET A 171 14.04 -5.03 -7.09
CA MET A 171 14.28 -6.28 -7.81
C MET A 171 13.16 -6.57 -8.82
N PHE A 172 11.90 -6.42 -8.42
CA PHE A 172 10.77 -6.54 -9.34
C PHE A 172 10.91 -5.54 -10.50
N ALA A 173 11.18 -4.27 -10.21
CA ALA A 173 11.37 -3.23 -11.22
C ALA A 173 12.54 -3.55 -12.17
N GLY A 174 13.69 -3.95 -11.63
CA GLY A 174 14.86 -4.32 -12.42
C GLY A 174 14.60 -5.52 -13.32
N LEU A 175 14.01 -6.59 -12.78
CA LEU A 175 13.66 -7.78 -13.54
C LEU A 175 12.57 -7.49 -14.59
N ALA A 176 11.56 -6.69 -14.26
CA ALA A 176 10.55 -6.27 -15.21
C ALA A 176 11.17 -5.54 -16.41
N VAL A 177 12.11 -4.63 -16.18
CA VAL A 177 12.82 -3.92 -17.26
C VAL A 177 13.72 -4.85 -18.07
N ILE A 178 14.39 -5.81 -17.44
CA ILE A 178 15.31 -6.73 -18.12
C ILE A 178 14.55 -7.77 -18.96
N LEU A 179 13.52 -8.39 -18.39
CA LEU A 179 12.82 -9.53 -18.98
C LEU A 179 11.75 -9.09 -19.99
N VAL A 180 11.07 -7.96 -19.73
CA VAL A 180 9.95 -7.51 -20.57
C VAL A 180 10.40 -6.41 -21.52
N ARG A 181 10.77 -6.82 -22.73
CA ARG A 181 11.14 -5.92 -23.83
C ARG A 181 10.10 -5.84 -24.95
N ALA A 182 9.13 -6.74 -24.93
CA ALA A 182 8.05 -6.82 -25.91
C ALA A 182 6.77 -7.39 -25.25
N PRO A 183 5.57 -7.19 -25.83
CA PRO A 183 4.30 -7.66 -25.27
C PRO A 183 4.26 -9.15 -24.96
N GLU A 184 4.94 -9.98 -25.75
CA GLU A 184 4.97 -11.44 -25.62
C GLU A 184 5.68 -11.89 -24.33
N HIS A 185 6.59 -11.05 -23.82
CA HIS A 185 7.39 -11.35 -22.64
C HIS A 185 6.65 -11.09 -21.32
N VAL A 186 5.44 -10.54 -21.35
CA VAL A 186 4.65 -10.20 -20.15
C VAL A 186 4.47 -11.38 -19.20
N THR A 187 4.44 -12.60 -19.73
CA THR A 187 4.27 -13.86 -18.98
C THR A 187 5.43 -14.15 -18.01
N SER A 188 6.55 -13.44 -18.14
CA SER A 188 7.69 -13.48 -17.21
C SER A 188 7.52 -12.61 -15.95
N LEU A 189 6.59 -11.64 -15.95
CA LEU A 189 6.38 -10.75 -14.80
C LEU A 189 6.03 -11.47 -13.49
N PRO A 190 5.18 -12.50 -13.48
CA PRO A 190 4.92 -13.23 -12.25
C PRO A 190 6.16 -13.95 -11.70
N MET A 191 7.07 -14.41 -12.57
CA MET A 191 8.35 -14.99 -12.13
C MET A 191 9.25 -13.95 -11.48
N ALA A 192 9.27 -12.72 -12.02
CA ALA A 192 9.97 -11.59 -11.39
C ALA A 192 9.39 -11.27 -10.01
N GLU A 193 8.06 -11.29 -9.85
CA GLU A 193 7.40 -11.07 -8.56
C GLU A 193 7.71 -12.19 -7.56
N ILE A 194 7.64 -13.46 -7.99
CA ILE A 194 8.02 -14.60 -7.15
C ILE A 194 9.47 -14.45 -6.69
N ALA A 195 10.41 -14.18 -7.60
CA ALA A 195 11.82 -14.04 -7.26
C ALA A 195 12.04 -12.90 -6.25
N ALA A 196 11.39 -11.75 -6.45
CA ALA A 196 11.45 -10.62 -5.53
C ALA A 196 10.91 -10.98 -4.13
N VAL A 197 9.73 -11.61 -4.06
CA VAL A 197 9.10 -12.02 -2.80
C VAL A 197 9.91 -13.08 -2.07
N VAL A 198 10.50 -14.05 -2.79
CA VAL A 198 11.40 -15.07 -2.23
C VAL A 198 12.60 -14.41 -1.57
N VAL A 199 13.28 -13.49 -2.27
CA VAL A 199 14.48 -12.83 -1.75
C VAL A 199 14.15 -12.00 -0.51
N ALA A 200 13.09 -11.19 -0.55
CA ALA A 200 12.66 -10.41 0.61
C ALA A 200 12.29 -11.31 1.80
N GLY A 201 11.53 -12.38 1.55
CA GLY A 201 11.13 -13.35 2.57
C GLY A 201 12.31 -14.12 3.15
N ALA A 202 13.30 -14.48 2.33
CA ALA A 202 14.51 -15.16 2.77
C ALA A 202 15.36 -14.27 3.68
N VAL A 203 15.52 -12.98 3.34
CA VAL A 203 16.22 -12.01 4.19
C VAL A 203 15.51 -11.86 5.54
N LEU A 204 14.19 -11.64 5.52
CA LEU A 204 13.37 -11.49 6.72
C LEU A 204 13.41 -12.76 7.58
N GLY A 205 13.31 -13.92 6.94
CA GLY A 205 13.34 -15.22 7.59
C GLY A 205 14.69 -15.52 8.23
N LEU A 206 15.79 -15.23 7.53
CA LEU A 206 17.14 -15.37 8.07
C LEU A 206 17.32 -14.51 9.32
N VAL A 207 16.95 -13.22 9.25
CA VAL A 207 17.05 -12.29 10.38
C VAL A 207 16.20 -12.74 11.56
N TYR A 208 15.02 -13.31 11.29
CA TYR A 208 14.15 -13.86 12.32
C TYR A 208 14.77 -15.08 13.01
N LEU A 209 15.35 -16.01 12.23
CA LEU A 209 15.94 -17.25 12.74
C LEU A 209 17.28 -17.06 13.45
N THR A 210 18.09 -16.10 13.01
CA THR A 210 19.39 -15.79 13.63
C THR A 210 19.28 -14.76 14.76
N GLY A 211 18.07 -14.31 15.08
CA GLY A 211 17.82 -13.39 16.18
C GLY A 211 18.14 -13.99 17.55
N SER A 212 18.15 -13.13 18.59
CA SER A 212 18.52 -13.49 19.96
C SER A 212 17.75 -14.68 20.53
N ASP A 213 16.50 -14.89 20.12
CA ASP A 213 15.63 -15.94 20.65
C ASP A 213 15.68 -17.26 19.86
N ARG A 214 16.37 -17.26 18.70
CA ARG A 214 16.49 -18.40 17.76
C ARG A 214 15.22 -19.26 17.63
N PRO A 215 14.08 -18.64 17.23
CA PRO A 215 12.81 -19.35 17.15
C PRO A 215 12.83 -20.45 16.08
N ARG A 216 11.93 -21.44 16.23
CA ARG A 216 11.65 -22.38 15.14
C ARG A 216 10.85 -21.70 14.03
N TRP A 217 11.01 -22.15 12.79
CA TRP A 217 10.30 -21.58 11.65
C TRP A 217 8.77 -21.75 11.83
N PRO A 218 7.97 -20.67 11.74
CA PRO A 218 6.57 -20.65 12.18
C PRO A 218 5.60 -21.19 11.11
N VAL A 219 5.93 -22.28 10.42
CA VAL A 219 5.09 -22.80 9.32
C VAL A 219 4.38 -24.08 9.72
N GLY A 220 3.10 -24.13 9.38
CA GLY A 220 2.23 -25.29 9.46
C GLY A 220 0.90 -25.03 8.76
N LEU A 221 0.12 -26.07 8.54
CA LEU A 221 -1.28 -25.94 8.13
C LEU A 221 -2.14 -26.03 9.39
N ALA A 222 -2.66 -24.89 9.82
CA ALA A 222 -3.54 -24.78 10.97
C ALA A 222 -4.48 -23.61 10.78
N PHE A 223 -5.70 -23.72 11.32
CA PHE A 223 -6.74 -22.71 11.18
C PHE A 223 -7.25 -22.29 12.55
N ASP A 224 -6.92 -21.08 12.97
CA ASP A 224 -7.27 -20.58 14.30
C ASP A 224 -8.52 -19.69 14.29
N ARG A 225 -9.68 -20.29 14.56
CA ARG A 225 -10.97 -19.58 14.53
C ARG A 225 -11.03 -18.37 15.48
N ALA A 226 -10.33 -18.42 16.61
CA ALA A 226 -10.36 -17.33 17.59
C ALA A 226 -9.58 -16.12 17.04
N LEU A 227 -8.39 -16.35 16.48
CA LEU A 227 -7.60 -15.29 15.84
C LEU A 227 -8.34 -14.66 14.67
N ILE A 228 -9.01 -15.48 13.86
CA ILE A 228 -9.80 -14.98 12.73
C ILE A 228 -10.92 -14.07 13.23
N ARG A 229 -11.68 -14.49 14.23
CA ARG A 229 -12.77 -13.68 14.80
C ARG A 229 -12.27 -12.34 15.34
N GLU A 230 -11.09 -12.33 15.95
CA GLU A 230 -10.48 -11.10 16.47
C GLU A 230 -9.98 -10.18 15.35
N ALA A 231 -9.39 -10.74 14.29
CA ALA A 231 -8.87 -9.97 13.17
C ALA A 231 -9.97 -9.51 12.18
N LEU A 232 -11.11 -10.21 12.14
CA LEU A 232 -12.18 -10.02 11.16
C LEU A 232 -12.67 -8.57 11.03
N PRO A 233 -12.92 -7.78 12.10
CA PRO A 233 -13.37 -6.40 11.95
C PRO A 233 -12.36 -5.51 11.20
N ILE A 234 -11.06 -5.74 11.45
CA ILE A 234 -9.96 -5.03 10.78
C ILE A 234 -9.84 -5.51 9.34
N GLY A 235 -9.87 -6.84 9.14
CA GLY A 235 -9.83 -7.47 7.83
C GLY A 235 -10.98 -7.02 6.92
N ALA A 236 -12.20 -6.96 7.44
CA ALA A 236 -13.39 -6.53 6.70
C ALA A 236 -13.29 -5.08 6.23
N ALA A 237 -12.78 -4.17 7.07
CA ALA A 237 -12.57 -2.77 6.70
C ALA A 237 -11.53 -2.64 5.57
N ASN A 238 -10.41 -3.37 5.66
CA ASN A 238 -9.37 -3.39 4.64
C ASN A 238 -9.84 -4.02 3.33
N LEU A 239 -10.64 -5.09 3.42
CA LEU A 239 -11.22 -5.75 2.26
C LEU A 239 -12.21 -4.83 1.54
N LEU A 240 -13.08 -4.13 2.28
CA LEU A 240 -14.01 -3.17 1.68
C LEU A 240 -13.26 -2.03 0.96
N TRP A 241 -12.20 -1.51 1.58
CA TRP A 241 -11.34 -0.52 0.94
C TRP A 241 -10.73 -1.05 -0.36
N ALA A 242 -10.21 -2.28 -0.36
CA ALA A 242 -9.57 -2.85 -1.53
C ALA A 242 -10.53 -3.22 -2.64
N VAL A 243 -11.71 -3.76 -2.30
CA VAL A 243 -12.78 -3.96 -3.27
C VAL A 243 -13.14 -2.61 -3.88
N ARG A 244 -13.38 -1.55 -3.11
CA ARG A 244 -13.67 -0.21 -3.66
C ARG A 244 -12.55 0.33 -4.57
N THR A 245 -11.30 -0.04 -4.28
CA THR A 245 -10.11 0.48 -4.96
C THR A 245 -9.76 -0.29 -6.24
N PHE A 246 -9.87 -1.62 -6.20
CA PHE A 246 -9.42 -2.52 -7.26
C PHE A 246 -10.57 -3.20 -8.01
N LEU A 247 -11.81 -3.18 -7.51
CA LEU A 247 -12.94 -3.70 -8.28
C LEU A 247 -13.16 -2.94 -9.60
N PRO A 248 -13.01 -1.59 -9.69
CA PRO A 248 -13.24 -0.88 -10.95
C PRO A 248 -12.39 -1.42 -12.11
N ILE A 249 -11.10 -1.72 -11.90
CA ILE A 249 -10.24 -2.19 -12.98
C ILE A 249 -10.60 -3.62 -13.44
N VAL A 250 -11.02 -4.47 -12.50
CA VAL A 250 -11.52 -5.83 -12.81
C VAL A 250 -12.84 -5.75 -13.58
N LEU A 251 -13.76 -4.87 -13.17
CA LEU A 251 -15.04 -4.66 -13.86
C LEU A 251 -14.83 -4.10 -15.26
N LEU A 252 -13.92 -3.15 -15.46
CA LEU A 252 -13.62 -2.63 -16.79
C LEU A 252 -13.06 -3.72 -17.72
N GLY A 253 -12.17 -4.57 -17.21
CA GLY A 253 -11.63 -5.69 -17.97
C GLY A 253 -12.67 -6.73 -18.34
N TRP A 254 -13.62 -6.99 -17.44
CA TRP A 254 -14.64 -8.01 -17.63
C TRP A 254 -15.86 -7.54 -18.45
N LEU A 255 -16.31 -6.31 -18.24
CA LEU A 255 -17.52 -5.76 -18.87
C LEU A 255 -17.26 -5.04 -20.19
N LEU A 256 -16.04 -4.53 -20.40
CA LEU A 256 -15.67 -3.78 -21.60
C LEU A 256 -14.57 -4.54 -22.34
N THR A 257 -13.31 -4.15 -22.13
CA THR A 257 -12.16 -4.76 -22.78
C THR A 257 -10.94 -4.69 -21.86
N GLU A 258 -9.98 -5.56 -22.08
CA GLU A 258 -8.69 -5.52 -21.38
C GLU A 258 -7.94 -4.21 -21.66
N ALA A 259 -8.05 -3.66 -22.88
CA ALA A 259 -7.51 -2.35 -23.21
C ALA A 259 -8.11 -1.24 -22.33
N SER A 260 -9.43 -1.24 -22.10
CA SER A 260 -10.09 -0.28 -21.19
C SER A 260 -9.53 -0.38 -19.77
N ALA A 261 -9.25 -1.59 -19.28
CA ALA A 261 -8.59 -1.79 -17.99
C ALA A 261 -7.15 -1.27 -17.99
N GLY A 262 -6.41 -1.39 -19.10
CA GLY A 262 -5.07 -0.83 -19.25
C GLY A 262 -5.04 0.69 -19.28
N LEU A 263 -5.98 1.33 -19.99
CA LEU A 263 -6.13 2.79 -20.00
C LEU A 263 -6.47 3.32 -18.61
N PHE A 264 -7.43 2.69 -17.92
CA PHE A 264 -7.75 3.03 -16.54
C PHE A 264 -6.55 2.78 -15.60
N GLY A 265 -5.89 1.62 -15.74
CA GLY A 265 -4.72 1.23 -14.94
C GLY A 265 -3.59 2.25 -15.04
N SER A 266 -3.28 2.74 -16.25
CA SER A 266 -2.27 3.78 -16.44
C SER A 266 -2.59 5.07 -15.65
N SER A 267 -3.85 5.50 -15.69
CA SER A 267 -4.34 6.66 -14.95
C SER A 267 -4.32 6.41 -13.43
N PHE A 268 -4.71 5.20 -13.03
CA PHE A 268 -4.75 4.75 -11.65
C PHE A 268 -3.36 4.66 -11.01
N ARG A 269 -2.32 4.30 -11.77
CA ARG A 269 -0.93 4.31 -11.29
C ARG A 269 -0.42 5.73 -10.97
N ILE A 270 -0.77 6.72 -11.79
CA ILE A 270 -0.47 8.13 -11.47
C ILE A 270 -1.20 8.54 -10.20
N MET A 271 -2.50 8.22 -10.11
CA MET A 271 -3.30 8.45 -8.91
C MET A 271 -2.65 7.83 -7.66
N LEU A 272 -2.17 6.59 -7.72
CA LEU A 272 -1.51 5.90 -6.60
C LEU A 272 -0.18 6.57 -6.20
N ALA A 273 0.57 7.11 -7.16
CA ALA A 273 1.79 7.87 -6.88
C ALA A 273 1.45 9.14 -6.08
N VAL A 274 0.43 9.90 -6.51
CA VAL A 274 -0.07 11.08 -5.78
C VAL A 274 -0.62 10.70 -4.40
N HIS A 275 -1.32 9.57 -4.28
CA HIS A 275 -1.80 9.05 -3.00
C HIS A 275 -0.65 8.74 -2.01
N GLY A 276 0.54 8.44 -2.51
CA GLY A 276 1.72 8.23 -1.68
C GLY A 276 2.16 9.49 -0.97
N VAL A 277 2.20 10.60 -1.68
CA VAL A 277 2.52 11.91 -1.10
C VAL A 277 1.52 12.26 0.02
N LEU A 278 0.22 12.03 -0.21
CA LEU A 278 -0.82 12.18 0.81
C LEU A 278 -0.54 11.33 2.05
N THR A 279 -0.16 10.07 1.86
CA THR A 279 0.08 9.14 2.97
C THR A 279 1.28 9.60 3.81
N VAL A 280 2.38 9.98 3.16
CA VAL A 280 3.59 10.49 3.85
C VAL A 280 3.27 11.78 4.62
N TYR A 281 2.51 12.69 4.01
CA TYR A 281 2.09 13.92 4.68
C TYR A 281 1.27 13.63 5.94
N ILE A 282 0.22 12.82 5.81
CA ILE A 282 -0.68 12.50 6.92
C ILE A 282 0.05 11.80 8.06
N ASN A 283 0.97 10.88 7.75
CA ASN A 283 1.77 10.20 8.76
C ASN A 283 2.67 11.15 9.55
N ASN A 284 3.11 12.26 8.95
CA ASN A 284 3.89 13.29 9.64
C ASN A 284 3.02 14.27 10.46
N VAL A 285 1.81 14.58 9.99
CA VAL A 285 0.90 15.50 10.70
C VAL A 285 0.14 14.80 11.83
N PHE A 286 -0.09 13.49 11.74
CA PHE A 286 -0.85 12.73 12.73
C PHE A 286 -0.34 12.87 14.18
N PRO A 287 0.98 12.79 14.48
CA PRO A 287 1.49 13.02 15.83
C PRO A 287 1.15 14.41 16.38
N LEU A 288 1.19 15.45 15.53
CA LEU A 288 0.81 16.81 15.92
C LEU A 288 -0.68 16.88 16.27
N MET A 289 -1.55 16.24 15.47
CA MET A 289 -2.98 16.15 15.78
C MET A 289 -3.23 15.46 17.12
N SER A 290 -2.55 14.33 17.38
CA SER A 290 -2.70 13.59 18.63
C SER A 290 -2.20 14.37 19.84
N GLN A 291 -1.13 15.16 19.71
CA GLN A 291 -0.64 15.98 20.80
C GLN A 291 -1.59 17.15 21.09
N SER A 292 -2.04 17.84 20.05
CA SER A 292 -2.95 18.98 20.19
C SER A 292 -4.33 18.56 20.72
N SER A 293 -4.82 17.36 20.39
CA SER A 293 -6.08 16.85 20.93
C SER A 293 -6.02 16.59 22.44
N HIS A 294 -4.84 16.28 22.99
CA HIS A 294 -4.63 16.16 24.44
C HIS A 294 -4.52 17.51 25.15
N GLN A 295 -4.12 18.57 24.44
CA GLN A 295 -4.02 19.92 25.01
C GLN A 295 -5.39 20.57 25.11
N SER A 296 -6.08 20.76 23.98
CA SER A 296 -7.45 21.27 23.94
C SER A 296 -8.09 21.05 22.55
N PRO A 297 -9.43 20.99 22.46
CA PRO A 297 -10.13 20.94 21.18
C PRO A 297 -9.80 22.12 20.24
N GLU A 298 -9.53 23.31 20.80
CA GLU A 298 -9.14 24.51 20.07
C GLU A 298 -7.75 24.35 19.44
N ALA A 299 -6.79 23.79 20.18
CA ALA A 299 -5.46 23.51 19.67
C ALA A 299 -5.50 22.55 18.48
N LEU A 300 -6.32 21.48 18.56
CA LEU A 300 -6.54 20.58 17.43
C LEU A 300 -7.17 21.31 16.23
N THR A 301 -8.14 22.19 16.47
CA THR A 301 -8.80 22.98 15.43
C THR A 301 -7.82 23.90 14.70
N VAL A 302 -6.88 24.52 15.43
CA VAL A 302 -5.81 25.35 14.85
C VAL A 302 -4.91 24.52 13.95
N VAL A 303 -4.48 23.33 14.41
CA VAL A 303 -3.67 22.42 13.59
C VAL A 303 -4.41 22.03 12.32
N LEU A 304 -5.68 21.63 12.41
CA LEU A 304 -6.49 21.24 11.25
C LEU A 304 -6.68 22.40 10.26
N ARG A 305 -7.00 23.61 10.74
CA ARG A 305 -7.18 24.79 9.89
C ARG A 305 -5.89 25.19 9.15
N ARG A 306 -4.72 24.95 9.74
CA ARG A 306 -3.43 25.20 9.08
C ARG A 306 -3.00 24.05 8.17
N SER A 307 -3.19 22.80 8.59
CA SER A 307 -2.66 21.63 7.87
C SER A 307 -3.53 21.21 6.68
N MET A 308 -4.85 21.39 6.74
CA MET A 308 -5.74 20.95 5.65
C MET A 308 -5.49 21.73 4.35
N PRO A 309 -5.44 23.09 4.34
CA PRO A 309 -5.22 23.85 3.11
C PRO A 309 -3.86 23.58 2.45
N LEU A 310 -2.83 23.31 3.26
CA LEU A 310 -1.47 22.99 2.78
C LEU A 310 -1.41 21.73 1.91
N LEU A 311 -2.41 20.85 2.01
CA LEU A 311 -2.49 19.65 1.19
C LEU A 311 -3.60 19.71 0.15
N ILE A 312 -4.77 20.23 0.52
CA ILE A 312 -5.95 20.25 -0.37
C ILE A 312 -5.71 21.18 -1.56
N TRP A 313 -5.13 22.38 -1.35
CA TRP A 313 -4.92 23.32 -2.45
C TRP A 313 -3.89 22.83 -3.47
N PRO A 314 -2.69 22.32 -3.08
CA PRO A 314 -1.77 21.72 -4.05
C PRO A 314 -2.36 20.54 -4.81
N MET A 315 -3.16 19.70 -4.16
CA MET A 315 -3.83 18.58 -4.83
C MET A 315 -4.90 19.06 -5.82
N ALA A 316 -5.68 20.07 -5.46
CA ALA A 316 -6.68 20.66 -6.36
C ALA A 316 -6.02 21.36 -7.54
N ALA A 317 -4.92 22.08 -7.31
CA ALA A 317 -4.11 22.67 -8.36
C ALA A 317 -3.52 21.58 -9.28
N GLY A 318 -3.00 20.48 -8.73
CA GLY A 318 -2.52 19.34 -9.51
C GLY A 318 -3.63 18.69 -10.36
N ALA A 319 -4.83 18.54 -9.82
CA ALA A 319 -5.99 18.04 -10.58
C ALA A 319 -6.42 19.01 -11.69
N ALA A 320 -6.42 20.32 -11.42
CA ALA A 320 -6.69 21.34 -12.43
C ALA A 320 -5.63 21.33 -13.54
N LEU A 321 -4.35 21.23 -13.20
CA LEU A 321 -3.25 21.09 -14.17
C LEU A 321 -3.40 19.82 -15.01
N ALA A 322 -3.75 18.69 -14.39
CA ALA A 322 -4.03 17.47 -15.14
C ALA A 322 -5.27 17.57 -16.03
N THR A 323 -6.26 18.40 -15.68
CA THR A 323 -7.39 18.69 -16.57
C THR A 323 -6.94 19.50 -17.79
N LEU A 324 -5.99 20.42 -17.63
CA LEU A 324 -5.50 21.25 -18.75
C LEU A 324 -4.46 20.54 -19.62
N PHE A 325 -3.58 19.75 -19.01
CA PHE A 325 -2.39 19.16 -19.64
C PHE A 325 -2.38 17.62 -19.60
N GLY A 326 -3.49 16.98 -19.22
CA GLY A 326 -3.54 15.54 -18.99
C GLY A 326 -3.17 14.72 -20.23
N TYR A 327 -3.49 15.20 -21.43
CA TYR A 327 -3.08 14.55 -22.68
C TYR A 327 -1.56 14.47 -22.79
N THR A 328 -0.88 15.61 -22.61
CA THR A 328 0.59 15.69 -22.62
C THR A 328 1.21 14.85 -21.50
N VAL A 329 0.63 14.86 -20.30
CA VAL A 329 1.11 14.06 -19.18
C VAL A 329 1.06 12.57 -19.50
N ILE A 330 -0.05 12.08 -20.03
CA ILE A 330 -0.21 10.67 -20.39
C ILE A 330 0.71 10.28 -21.54
N ASP A 331 0.79 11.11 -22.59
CA ASP A 331 1.66 10.87 -23.74
C ASP A 331 3.14 10.81 -23.32
N VAL A 332 3.60 11.79 -22.53
CA VAL A 332 4.98 11.82 -22.03
C VAL A 332 5.30 10.64 -21.13
N ILE A 333 4.33 10.14 -20.33
CA ILE A 333 4.56 9.06 -19.36
C ILE A 333 4.37 7.68 -19.97
N TYR A 334 3.37 7.46 -20.81
CA TYR A 334 2.95 6.14 -21.31
C TYR A 334 3.02 5.99 -22.83
N GLY A 335 3.24 7.07 -23.57
CA GLY A 335 3.33 7.07 -25.03
C GLY A 335 2.01 7.32 -25.74
N ASP A 336 2.11 7.44 -27.05
CA ASP A 336 1.04 7.80 -27.99
C ASP A 336 -0.14 6.82 -27.96
N GLN A 337 0.13 5.52 -27.75
CA GLN A 337 -0.90 4.48 -27.61
C GLN A 337 -1.87 4.73 -26.45
N TYR A 338 -1.49 5.55 -25.47
CA TYR A 338 -2.32 5.93 -24.33
C TYR A 338 -2.87 7.35 -24.43
N ALA A 339 -2.40 8.15 -25.41
CA ALA A 339 -2.82 9.51 -25.65
C ALA A 339 -4.21 9.54 -26.34
N ILE A 340 -5.21 8.95 -25.67
CA ILE A 340 -6.58 8.81 -26.13
C ILE A 340 -7.50 9.38 -25.05
N ARG A 341 -8.69 9.82 -25.47
CA ARG A 341 -9.67 10.53 -24.64
C ARG A 341 -10.05 9.78 -23.36
N GLU A 342 -10.16 8.45 -23.42
CA GLU A 342 -10.58 7.60 -22.30
C GLU A 342 -9.56 7.60 -21.17
N ALA A 343 -8.27 7.52 -21.50
CA ALA A 343 -7.20 7.59 -20.50
C ALA A 343 -7.13 9.00 -19.88
N TYR A 344 -7.21 10.04 -20.71
CA TYR A 344 -7.27 11.43 -20.24
C TYR A 344 -8.42 11.69 -19.27
N LEU A 345 -9.63 11.23 -19.61
CA LEU A 345 -10.82 11.40 -18.77
C LEU A 345 -10.69 10.62 -17.46
N SER A 346 -10.16 9.39 -17.53
CA SER A 346 -9.88 8.56 -16.35
C SER A 346 -8.90 9.25 -15.40
N LEU A 347 -7.78 9.77 -15.92
CA LEU A 347 -6.78 10.49 -15.12
C LEU A 347 -7.38 11.73 -14.44
N THR A 348 -8.12 12.52 -15.21
CA THR A 348 -8.75 13.76 -14.71
C THR A 348 -9.69 13.46 -13.56
N LEU A 349 -10.60 12.49 -13.74
CA LEU A 349 -11.57 12.11 -12.69
C LEU A 349 -10.86 11.58 -11.45
N LEU A 350 -9.88 10.70 -11.60
CA LEU A 350 -9.15 10.12 -10.48
C LEU A 350 -8.36 11.17 -9.69
N LEU A 351 -7.72 12.13 -10.36
CA LEU A 351 -6.98 13.19 -9.67
C LEU A 351 -7.90 14.16 -8.93
N TRP A 352 -9.09 14.46 -9.45
CA TRP A 352 -10.09 15.25 -8.72
C TRP A 352 -10.63 14.55 -7.46
N THR A 353 -10.46 13.22 -7.32
CA THR A 353 -10.76 12.54 -6.05
C THR A 353 -9.73 12.83 -4.96
N MET A 354 -8.50 13.25 -5.30
CA MET A 354 -7.41 13.42 -4.32
C MET A 354 -7.68 14.51 -3.27
N PRO A 355 -8.14 15.72 -3.63
CA PRO A 355 -8.53 16.73 -2.64
C PRO A 355 -9.61 16.23 -1.67
N VAL A 356 -10.57 15.46 -2.18
CA VAL A 356 -11.66 14.89 -1.38
C VAL A 356 -11.12 13.84 -0.41
N ILE A 357 -10.26 12.94 -0.88
CA ILE A 357 -9.61 11.93 -0.05
C ILE A 357 -8.72 12.60 1.01
N ALA A 358 -7.99 13.67 0.65
CA ALA A 358 -7.15 14.44 1.57
C ALA A 358 -7.97 15.07 2.70
N CYS A 359 -9.12 15.67 2.37
CA CYS A 359 -10.07 16.20 3.35
C CYS A 359 -10.59 15.08 4.27
N ARG A 360 -11.09 13.99 3.69
CA ARG A 360 -11.60 12.84 4.43
C ARG A 360 -10.56 12.24 5.38
N ARG A 361 -9.31 12.09 4.93
CA ARG A 361 -8.20 11.57 5.76
C ARG A 361 -7.98 12.45 6.99
N HIS A 362 -7.95 13.77 6.84
CA HIS A 362 -7.80 14.70 7.98
C HIS A 362 -8.94 14.54 8.98
N CYS A 363 -10.19 14.55 8.52
CA CYS A 363 -11.36 14.38 9.39
C CYS A 363 -11.33 13.02 10.11
N HIS A 364 -10.97 11.95 9.41
CA HIS A 364 -10.85 10.61 9.99
C HIS A 364 -9.81 10.57 11.10
N PHE A 365 -8.62 11.13 10.88
CA PHE A 365 -7.58 11.16 11.91
C PHE A 365 -7.94 12.06 13.09
N ALA A 366 -8.61 13.20 12.87
CA ALA A 366 -9.14 14.04 13.94
C ALA A 366 -10.11 13.27 14.85
N LEU A 367 -11.06 12.52 14.26
CA LEU A 367 -12.00 11.67 15.02
C LEU A 367 -11.29 10.59 15.82
N LEU A 368 -10.25 9.97 15.26
CA LEU A 368 -9.44 8.99 15.97
C LEU A 368 -8.73 9.61 17.18
N THR A 369 -8.16 10.81 17.03
CA THR A 369 -7.47 11.52 18.12
C THR A 369 -8.41 11.99 19.23
N LEU A 370 -9.69 12.22 18.92
CA LEU A 370 -10.73 12.58 19.89
C LEU A 370 -11.39 11.35 20.56
N GLY A 371 -10.94 10.13 20.24
CA GLY A 371 -11.51 8.90 20.81
C GLY A 371 -12.82 8.43 20.18
N HIS A 372 -13.30 9.07 19.12
CA HIS A 372 -14.54 8.71 18.41
C HIS A 372 -14.33 7.57 17.40
N GLN A 373 -13.73 6.45 17.83
CA GLN A 373 -13.37 5.32 16.96
C GLN A 373 -14.58 4.71 16.23
N VAL A 374 -15.74 4.62 16.90
CA VAL A 374 -16.99 4.12 16.31
C VAL A 374 -17.53 5.06 15.24
N GLY A 375 -17.42 6.38 15.43
CA GLY A 375 -17.79 7.39 14.44
C GLY A 375 -16.88 7.32 13.22
N ALA A 376 -15.57 7.25 13.43
CA ALA A 376 -14.58 7.09 12.37
C ALA A 376 -14.80 5.82 11.53
N PHE A 377 -15.17 4.71 12.19
CA PHE A 377 -15.51 3.46 11.52
C PHE A 377 -16.82 3.55 10.71
N ARG A 378 -17.85 4.20 11.25
CA ARG A 378 -19.12 4.42 10.53
C ARG A 378 -18.96 5.30 9.29
N CYS A 379 -18.17 6.38 9.38
CA CYS A 379 -17.84 7.22 8.22
C CYS A 379 -17.07 6.43 7.15
N ALA A 380 -16.09 5.62 7.58
CA ALA A 380 -15.34 4.75 6.67
C ALA A 380 -16.24 3.76 5.93
N LEU A 381 -17.24 3.17 6.61
CA LEU A 381 -18.25 2.28 6.03
C LEU A 381 -19.20 2.99 5.07
N ALA A 382 -19.67 4.20 5.43
CA ALA A 382 -20.54 5.01 4.59
C ALA A 382 -19.82 5.52 3.33
N GLY A 383 -18.50 5.41 3.28
CA GLY A 383 -17.68 5.93 2.20
C GLY A 383 -17.62 7.46 2.16
N VAL A 384 -18.12 8.12 3.20
CA VAL A 384 -18.20 9.57 3.44
C VAL A 384 -16.94 10.05 4.17
#